data_AF-A0A971AY79-F1
#
_entry.id   AF-A0A971AY79-F1
#
_cell.length_a   1.000
_cell.length_b   1.000
_cell.length_c   1.000
_cell.angle_alpha   90.00
_cell.angle_beta   90.00
_cell.angle_gamma   90.00
#
_symmetry.space_group_name_H-M   'P 1'
#
loop_
_entity.id
_entity.type
_entity.pdbx_description
1 polymer ?
#
loop_
_entity_poly.entity_id
_entity_poly.type
_entity_poly.pdbx_seq_one_letter_code
_entity_poly.pdbx_strand_id
1 'polypeptide(L)'
;MPSQKPMQLALGITPALNNQYLFSDHYLGQLLPNDPHRTAALDEAAAFRHWLIGQYGQEQRSLPRYSESQLEEHWVKPILKQLGHIYEPQPPIPGLDGGIKVPD
;
A
#
# COMPACT_ATOMS: atom_id res chain seq x y z
N MET A 1 41.48 1.97 -6.46
CA MET A 1 41.13 2.66 -5.19
C MET A 1 39.65 2.41 -4.92
N PRO A 2 39.28 1.67 -3.86
CA PRO A 2 37.88 1.38 -3.53
C PRO A 2 37.24 2.57 -2.81
N SER A 3 36.29 3.27 -3.45
CA SER A 3 35.57 4.39 -2.83
C SER A 3 34.25 3.92 -2.21
N GLN A 4 34.31 3.82 -0.89
CA GLN A 4 33.30 3.96 0.16
C GLN A 4 31.82 3.62 -0.12
N LYS A 5 31.40 2.56 0.59
CA LYS A 5 30.03 2.08 0.82
C LYS A 5 29.09 3.20 1.31
N PRO A 6 27.89 3.39 0.72
CA PRO A 6 26.90 4.27 1.31
C PRO A 6 26.46 3.70 2.66
N MET A 7 26.59 4.53 3.70
CA MET A 7 26.22 4.21 5.07
C MET A 7 24.70 4.23 5.17
N GLN A 8 24.07 3.08 4.92
CA GLN A 8 22.63 2.89 5.11
C GLN A 8 22.31 3.10 6.60
N LEU A 9 21.31 3.96 6.87
CA LEU A 9 20.75 4.05 8.20
C LEU A 9 20.18 2.69 8.57
N ALA A 10 20.71 2.11 9.65
CA ALA A 10 20.18 0.91 10.27
C ALA A 10 18.82 1.21 10.91
N LEU A 11 17.78 1.34 10.07
CA LEU A 11 16.43 1.01 10.50
C LEU A 11 16.49 -0.50 10.77
N GLY A 12 16.19 -0.93 11.99
CA GLY A 12 16.19 -2.33 12.40
C GLY A 12 15.16 -3.17 11.64
N ILE A 13 15.40 -3.37 10.35
CA ILE A 13 14.65 -4.19 9.42
C ILE A 13 15.61 -5.33 9.08
N THR A 14 15.49 -6.44 9.83
CA THR A 14 15.94 -7.76 9.35
C THR A 14 15.54 -7.93 7.87
N PRO A 15 16.41 -8.45 6.99
CA PRO A 15 16.15 -8.45 5.55
C PRO A 15 14.98 -9.38 5.24
N ALA A 16 13.78 -8.81 5.12
CA ALA A 16 12.52 -9.52 4.89
C ALA A 16 11.81 -9.02 3.62
N LEU A 17 12.56 -8.47 2.64
CA LEU A 17 12.00 -8.08 1.34
C LEU A 17 12.47 -9.06 0.26
N ASN A 18 11.53 -9.89 -0.23
CA ASN A 18 11.70 -10.87 -1.30
C ASN A 18 11.66 -10.24 -2.72
N ASN A 19 12.01 -8.96 -2.86
CA ASN A 19 11.89 -8.19 -4.09
C ASN A 19 13.21 -7.47 -4.44
N GLN A 20 14.32 -8.20 -4.38
CA GLN A 20 15.63 -7.66 -4.72
C GLN A 20 15.79 -7.54 -6.24
N TYR A 21 16.38 -6.43 -6.71
CA TYR A 21 16.69 -6.10 -8.10
C TYR A 21 15.50 -5.77 -9.00
N LEU A 22 14.36 -5.40 -8.42
CA LEU A 22 13.18 -4.97 -9.17
C LEU A 22 13.19 -3.45 -9.39
N PHE A 23 12.33 -2.98 -10.31
CA PHE A 23 12.08 -1.55 -10.57
C PHE A 23 11.91 -0.73 -9.29
N SER A 24 11.29 -1.33 -8.26
CA SER A 24 11.08 -0.71 -6.95
C SER A 24 12.40 -0.32 -6.25
N ASP A 25 13.44 -1.14 -6.34
CA ASP A 25 14.73 -0.83 -5.68
C ASP A 25 15.43 0.35 -6.34
N HIS A 26 15.43 0.38 -7.68
CA HIS A 26 15.99 1.48 -8.44
C HIS A 26 15.21 2.78 -8.19
N TYR A 27 13.87 2.71 -8.21
CA TYR A 27 13.02 3.85 -7.92
C TYR A 27 13.24 4.38 -6.50
N LEU A 28 13.15 3.52 -5.48
CA LEU A 28 13.28 3.93 -4.07
C LEU A 28 14.70 4.39 -3.71
N GLY A 29 15.72 3.76 -4.29
CA GLY A 29 17.12 4.00 -3.95
C GLY A 29 17.78 5.12 -4.76
N GLN A 30 17.35 5.37 -6.00
CA GLN A 30 18.04 6.28 -6.92
C GLN A 30 17.17 7.44 -7.39
N LEU A 31 15.88 7.21 -7.65
CA LEU A 31 14.99 8.23 -8.21
C LEU A 31 14.28 9.04 -7.11
N LEU A 32 13.61 8.35 -6.19
CA LEU A 32 12.83 8.96 -5.12
C LEU A 32 13.63 9.91 -4.20
N PRO A 33 14.90 9.64 -3.84
CA PRO A 33 15.67 10.58 -3.00
C PRO A 33 15.91 11.95 -3.66
N ASN A 34 15.95 11.99 -4.99
CA ASN A 34 16.21 13.20 -5.76
C ASN A 34 14.91 13.88 -6.23
N ASP A 35 13.74 13.30 -5.91
CA ASP A 35 12.45 13.83 -6.32
C ASP A 35 12.01 14.97 -5.38
N PRO A 36 11.88 16.22 -5.86
CA PRO A 36 11.42 17.34 -5.03
C PRO A 36 9.98 17.15 -4.51
N HIS A 37 9.13 16.39 -5.22
CA HIS A 37 7.77 16.09 -4.78
C HIS A 37 7.76 15.24 -3.52
N ARG A 38 8.78 14.39 -3.30
CA ARG A 38 8.91 13.60 -2.08
C ARG A 38 8.96 14.50 -0.85
N THR A 39 9.83 15.50 -0.87
CA THR A 39 10.02 16.42 0.27
C THR A 39 8.76 17.25 0.48
N ALA A 40 8.14 17.72 -0.60
CA ALA A 40 6.90 18.48 -0.54
C ALA A 40 5.72 17.68 0.06
N ALA A 41 5.72 16.35 -0.10
CA ALA A 41 4.66 15.47 0.39
C ALA A 41 4.93 14.89 1.81
N LEU A 42 6.04 15.23 2.48
CA LEU A 42 6.39 14.61 3.77
C LEU A 42 5.36 14.85 4.87
N ASP A 43 4.81 16.07 4.97
CA ASP A 43 3.82 16.41 6.00
C ASP A 43 2.50 15.67 5.76
N GLU A 44 2.05 15.61 4.51
CA GLU A 44 0.87 14.84 4.10
C GLU A 44 1.06 13.34 4.35
N ALA A 45 2.23 12.80 3.99
CA ALA A 45 2.57 11.41 4.23
C ALA A 45 2.64 11.08 5.74
N ALA A 46 3.15 12.00 6.56
CA ALA A 46 3.17 11.84 8.02
C ALA A 46 1.76 11.84 8.62
N ALA A 47 0.90 12.76 8.17
CA ALA A 47 -0.50 12.81 8.58
C ALA A 47 -1.26 11.53 8.17
N PHE A 48 -1.07 11.08 6.92
CA PHE A 48 -1.62 9.82 6.43
C PHE A 48 -1.14 8.62 7.26
N ARG A 49 0.17 8.54 7.54
CA ARG A 49 0.73 7.47 8.38
C ARG A 49 0.13 7.46 9.78
N HIS A 50 -0.04 8.63 10.39
CA HIS A 50 -0.66 8.73 11.72
C HIS A 50 -2.10 8.21 11.70
N TRP A 51 -2.88 8.63 10.71
CA TRP A 51 -4.24 8.12 10.50
C TRP A 51 -4.26 6.60 10.28
N LEU A 52 -3.36 6.07 9.44
CA LEU A 52 -3.30 4.64 9.12
C LEU A 52 -2.99 3.78 10.34
N ILE A 53 -2.07 4.23 11.19
CA ILE A 53 -1.77 3.56 12.47
C ILE A 53 -3.02 3.54 13.37
N GLY A 54 -3.76 4.65 13.41
CA GLY A 54 -5.04 4.74 14.11
C GLY A 54 -6.06 3.72 13.59
N GLN A 55 -6.26 3.65 12.28
CA GLN A 55 -7.16 2.67 11.65
C GLN A 55 -6.72 1.23 11.93
N TYR A 56 -5.43 0.94 11.80
CA TYR A 56 -4.89 -0.39 12.10
C TYR A 56 -5.18 -0.79 13.55
N GLY A 57 -5.01 0.13 14.50
CA GLY A 57 -5.30 -0.15 15.91
C GLY A 57 -6.75 -0.56 16.18
N GLN A 58 -7.70 -0.05 15.38
CA GLN A 58 -9.11 -0.44 15.49
C GLN A 58 -9.40 -1.78 14.82
N GLU A 59 -8.79 -2.01 13.65
CA GLU A 59 -9.13 -3.14 12.77
C GLU A 59 -8.28 -4.39 13.02
N GLN A 60 -7.10 -4.28 13.63
CA GLN A 60 -6.09 -5.35 13.72
C GLN A 60 -6.63 -6.68 14.24
N ARG A 61 -7.55 -6.66 15.21
CA ARG A 61 -8.14 -7.89 15.78
C ARG A 61 -9.17 -8.55 14.87
N SER A 62 -9.77 -7.78 13.98
CA SER A 62 -10.82 -8.21 13.05
C SER A 62 -10.25 -8.64 11.71
N LEU A 63 -9.12 -8.05 11.27
CA LEU A 63 -8.47 -8.35 10.00
C LEU A 63 -8.31 -9.85 9.69
N PRO A 64 -7.85 -10.72 10.61
CA PRO A 64 -7.70 -12.15 10.30
C PRO A 64 -9.03 -12.90 10.08
N ARG A 65 -10.16 -12.28 10.42
CA ARG A 65 -11.51 -12.86 10.35
C ARG A 65 -12.33 -12.32 9.18
N TYR A 66 -11.82 -11.31 8.47
CA TYR A 66 -12.54 -10.75 7.34
C TYR A 66 -12.54 -11.69 6.15
N SER A 67 -13.71 -11.84 5.54
CA SER A 67 -13.79 -12.32 4.15
C SER A 67 -13.19 -11.29 3.20
N GLU A 68 -12.97 -11.67 1.94
CA GLU A 68 -12.42 -10.77 0.92
C GLU A 68 -13.25 -9.48 0.80
N SER A 69 -14.58 -9.60 0.69
CA SER A 69 -15.48 -8.44 0.61
C SER A 69 -15.42 -7.55 1.85
N GLN A 70 -15.30 -8.15 3.04
CA GLN A 70 -15.16 -7.38 4.28
C GLN A 70 -13.81 -6.67 4.35
N LEU A 71 -12.73 -7.33 3.93
CA LEU A 71 -11.40 -6.72 3.87
C LEU A 71 -11.40 -5.55 2.89
N GLU A 72 -12.04 -5.71 1.74
CA GLU A 72 -12.16 -4.64 0.75
C GLU A 72 -12.89 -3.42 1.34
N GLU A 73 -14.08 -3.63 1.92
CA GLU A 73 -14.93 -2.56 2.44
C GLU A 73 -14.37 -1.89 3.70
N HIS A 74 -13.83 -2.67 4.64
CA HIS A 74 -13.44 -2.17 5.96
C HIS A 74 -11.97 -1.76 6.05
N TRP A 75 -11.10 -2.28 5.17
CA TRP A 75 -9.67 -2.01 5.23
C TRP A 75 -9.14 -1.31 3.97
N VAL A 76 -9.40 -1.86 2.79
CA VAL A 76 -8.78 -1.38 1.55
C VAL A 76 -9.40 -0.08 1.03
N LYS A 77 -10.73 -0.03 0.89
CA LYS A 77 -11.45 1.17 0.39
C LYS A 77 -11.21 2.40 1.27
N PRO A 78 -11.24 2.32 2.61
CA PRO A 78 -10.95 3.48 3.46
C PRO A 78 -9.55 4.04 3.23
N ILE A 79 -8.54 3.17 3.08
CA ILE A 79 -7.14 3.58 2.84
C ILE A 79 -7.02 4.32 1.51
N LEU A 80 -7.57 3.74 0.44
CA LEU A 80 -7.49 4.32 -0.89
C LEU A 80 -8.31 5.61 -1.00
N LYS A 81 -9.47 5.70 -0.33
CA LYS A 81 -10.22 6.95 -0.22
C LYS A 81 -9.41 8.03 0.51
N GLN A 82 -8.71 7.67 1.58
CA GLN A 82 -7.85 8.61 2.31
C GLN A 82 -6.65 9.08 1.46
N LEU A 83 -6.17 8.25 0.53
CA LEU A 83 -5.16 8.61 -0.47
C LEU A 83 -5.73 9.41 -1.67
N GLY A 84 -7.03 9.74 -1.66
CA GLY A 84 -7.69 10.53 -2.71
C GLY A 84 -8.11 9.73 -3.94
N HIS A 85 -8.13 8.39 -3.89
CA HIS A 85 -8.65 7.58 -4.98
C HIS A 85 -10.17 7.70 -5.07
N ILE A 86 -10.65 7.93 -6.30
CA ILE A 86 -12.07 7.92 -6.65
C ILE A 86 -12.36 6.57 -7.32
N TYR A 87 -13.39 5.89 -6.84
CA TYR A 87 -13.88 4.67 -7.46
C TYR A 87 -15.15 4.96 -8.24
N GLU A 88 -15.19 4.55 -9.50
CA GLU A 88 -16.45 4.40 -10.19
C GLU A 88 -16.97 2.99 -9.92
N PRO A 89 -18.19 2.82 -9.38
CA PRO A 89 -18.79 1.49 -9.31
C PRO A 89 -18.87 0.96 -10.74
N GLN A 90 -18.25 -0.19 -10.97
CA GLN A 90 -18.31 -0.85 -12.27
C GLN A 90 -19.79 -1.14 -12.55
N PRO A 91 -20.38 -0.58 -13.62
CA PRO A 91 -21.80 -0.78 -13.87
C PRO A 91 -22.05 -2.29 -14.01
N PRO A 92 -23.12 -2.82 -13.40
CA PRO A 92 -23.46 -4.22 -13.59
C PRO A 92 -23.59 -4.45 -15.10
N ILE A 93 -22.77 -5.36 -15.64
CA ILE A 93 -22.85 -5.72 -17.05
C ILE A 93 -24.22 -6.38 -17.23
N PRO A 94 -25.14 -5.80 -18.02
CA PRO A 94 -26.45 -6.41 -18.24
C PRO A 94 -26.25 -7.80 -18.84
N GLY A 95 -26.67 -8.86 -18.12
CA GLY A 95 -26.57 -10.25 -18.57
C GLY A 95 -25.69 -11.19 -17.75
N LEU A 96 -25.02 -10.72 -16.69
CA LEU A 96 -24.20 -11.57 -15.80
C LEU A 96 -24.97 -12.15 -14.57
N ASP A 97 -26.24 -11.81 -14.40
CA ASP A 97 -27.10 -12.28 -13.29
C ASP A 97 -27.52 -13.76 -13.39
N GLY A 98 -27.13 -14.47 -14.45
CA GLY A 98 -27.66 -15.80 -14.77
C GLY A 98 -26.66 -16.95 -14.89
N GLY A 99 -25.37 -16.76 -14.56
CA GLY A 99 -24.38 -17.75 -15.01
C GLY A 99 -23.03 -17.79 -14.30
N ILE A 100 -22.92 -17.39 -13.03
CA ILE A 100 -21.71 -17.71 -12.26
C ILE A 100 -21.84 -19.17 -11.81
N LYS A 101 -21.31 -20.10 -12.61
CA LYS A 101 -20.97 -21.44 -12.13
C LYS A 101 -19.85 -21.29 -11.10
N VAL A 102 -20.20 -21.46 -9.83
CA VAL A 102 -19.24 -21.81 -8.79
C VAL A 102 -18.74 -23.23 -9.13
N PRO A 103 -17.42 -23.44 -9.34
CA PRO A 103 -16.91 -24.79 -9.55
C PRO A 103 -17.07 -25.59 -8.25
N ASP A 104 -17.55 -26.83 -8.41
CA ASP A 104 -17.70 -27.86 -7.36
C ASP A 104 -16.35 -28.25 -6.74
#